data_AF-A0ABD5PI58-F1
#
_entry.id   AF-A0ABD5PI58-F1
#
_cell.length_a   1.000
_cell.length_b   1.000
_cell.length_c   1.000
_cell.angle_alpha   90.00
_cell.angle_beta   90.00
_cell.angle_gamma   90.00
#
_symmetry.space_group_name_H-M   'P 1'
#
loop_
_entity.id
_entity.type
_entity.pdbx_description
1 polymer ?
#
loop_
_entity_poly.entity_id
_entity_poly.type
_entity_poly.pdbx_seq_one_letter_code
_entity_poly.pdbx_strand_id
1 'polypeptide(L)'
;MKRYPSIPHLEDGSTVHERGHLWILEKVDGAHLRFQLQRSGAIRFGDRTRVFETPADVPEPYRHAVRHVQENLERAALRRAVDDVEDVVFFGEAMHRHTIDYDWERTPSFLGFDVWSADAETFRAPDAVEGIFERLGLTPVNAVERERHTRDFDPSRYTVPQSAWYDGPAEGVVVRDKRGHRAQLLHPEFREASDPTPLEASPDELAARYATERRFDRLAADLEAENRAVTFDALYDRVLDDIVREAHPRLYHDTDPVDMRAFRSAVATRLHAFVDASSQ
;
A
#
# COMPACT_ATOMS: atom_id res chain seq x y z
N MET A 1 1.97 11.24 -16.28
CA MET A 1 2.08 11.02 -14.83
C MET A 1 3.54 10.91 -14.44
N LYS A 2 4.00 11.71 -13.45
CA LYS A 2 5.40 11.71 -12.98
C LYS A 2 5.84 10.32 -12.52
N ARG A 3 6.99 9.85 -12.99
CA ARG A 3 7.66 8.65 -12.47
C ARG A 3 8.45 9.01 -11.21
N TYR A 4 8.37 8.14 -10.19
CA TYR A 4 9.14 8.32 -8.96
C TYR A 4 10.62 7.99 -9.19
N PRO A 5 11.57 8.80 -8.67
CA PRO A 5 13.00 8.53 -8.82
C PRO A 5 13.43 7.26 -8.07
N SER A 6 14.60 6.72 -8.42
CA SER A 6 15.26 5.71 -7.59
C SER A 6 15.65 6.31 -6.23
N ILE A 7 15.57 5.47 -5.20
CA ILE A 7 16.05 5.80 -3.86
C ILE A 7 17.39 5.08 -3.69
N PRO A 8 18.53 5.78 -3.67
CA PRO A 8 19.82 5.15 -3.44
C PRO A 8 19.90 4.60 -2.00
N HIS A 9 20.71 3.57 -1.79
CA HIS A 9 21.03 3.16 -0.43
C HIS A 9 21.89 4.23 0.24
N LEU A 10 21.67 4.45 1.53
CA LEU A 10 22.43 5.39 2.33
C LEU A 10 23.91 4.98 2.41
N GLU A 11 24.16 3.67 2.40
CA GLU A 11 25.49 3.05 2.38
C GLU A 11 26.26 3.30 1.06
N ASP A 12 25.57 3.62 -0.04
CA ASP A 12 26.16 3.89 -1.37
C ASP A 12 26.69 5.33 -1.52
N GLY A 13 26.91 6.05 -0.42
CA GLY A 13 27.49 7.40 -0.42
C GLY A 13 26.48 8.53 -0.68
N SER A 14 25.21 8.35 -0.30
CA SER A 14 24.19 9.41 -0.41
C SER A 14 24.49 10.60 0.50
N THR A 15 24.39 11.82 -0.03
CA THR A 15 24.68 13.07 0.68
C THR A 15 23.48 13.65 1.45
N VAL A 16 22.34 12.94 1.50
CA VAL A 16 21.10 13.42 2.16
C VAL A 16 21.32 13.83 3.62
N HIS A 17 22.28 13.20 4.30
CA HIS A 17 22.57 13.38 5.72
C HIS A 17 23.68 14.42 5.99
N GLU A 18 24.14 15.18 5.00
CA GLU A 18 25.26 16.10 5.20
C GLU A 18 24.86 17.43 5.87
N ARG A 19 23.65 17.95 5.60
CA ARG A 19 23.22 19.27 6.08
C ARG A 19 21.74 19.36 6.41
N GLY A 20 21.42 20.09 7.48
CA GLY A 20 20.06 20.51 7.80
C GLY A 20 19.34 19.54 8.73
N HIS A 21 18.08 19.30 8.43
CA HIS A 21 17.20 18.44 9.21
C HIS A 21 16.64 17.33 8.33
N LEU A 22 16.47 16.17 8.94
CA LEU A 22 16.06 14.93 8.31
C LEU A 22 14.66 14.53 8.79
N TRP A 23 13.90 13.96 7.87
CA TRP A 23 12.70 13.19 8.16
C TRP A 23 13.04 11.74 7.91
N ILE A 24 12.84 10.92 8.93
CA ILE A 24 13.05 9.48 8.86
C ILE A 24 11.67 8.84 8.83
N LEU A 25 11.33 8.27 7.69
CA LEU A 25 10.04 7.63 7.45
C LEU A 25 10.23 6.12 7.50
N GLU A 26 9.23 5.41 8.02
CA GLU A 26 9.17 3.96 7.93
C GLU A 26 9.19 3.55 6.44
N LYS A 27 10.11 2.66 6.06
CA LYS A 27 10.03 1.97 4.77
C LYS A 27 9.15 0.75 4.97
N VAL A 28 8.02 0.74 4.28
CA VAL A 28 7.08 -0.39 4.29
C VAL A 28 7.31 -1.26 3.06
N ASP A 29 7.16 -2.57 3.25
CA ASP A 29 7.32 -3.61 2.25
C ASP A 29 5.99 -3.81 1.51
N GLY A 30 5.86 -3.16 0.37
CA GLY A 30 4.67 -3.21 -0.47
C GLY A 30 5.03 -2.98 -1.93
N ALA A 31 4.01 -2.75 -2.76
CA ALA A 31 4.22 -2.47 -4.17
C ALA A 31 3.93 -1.01 -4.51
N HIS A 32 4.92 -0.35 -5.12
CA HIS A 32 4.83 1.06 -5.47
C HIS A 32 3.59 1.38 -6.30
N LEU A 33 2.75 2.28 -5.80
CA LEU A 33 1.55 2.76 -6.47
C LEU A 33 1.57 4.28 -6.54
N ARG A 34 1.24 4.82 -7.71
CA ARG A 34 1.01 6.25 -7.91
C ARG A 34 -0.36 6.49 -8.50
N PHE A 35 -0.94 7.64 -8.17
CA PHE A 35 -2.22 8.05 -8.72
C PHE A 35 -2.31 9.56 -8.96
N GLN A 36 -3.26 9.93 -9.82
CA GLN A 36 -3.57 11.31 -10.16
C GLN A 36 -5.07 11.46 -10.41
N LEU A 37 -5.67 12.46 -9.77
CA LEU A 37 -7.05 12.85 -10.06
C LEU A 37 -7.10 13.58 -11.40
N GLN A 38 -7.98 13.17 -12.30
CA GLN A 38 -8.23 13.84 -13.57
C GLN A 38 -9.30 14.91 -13.39
N ARG A 39 -9.35 15.90 -14.28
CA ARG A 39 -10.40 16.94 -14.30
C ARG A 39 -11.81 16.35 -14.36
N SER A 40 -11.97 15.22 -15.07
CA SER A 40 -13.24 14.47 -15.13
C SER A 40 -13.70 13.90 -13.79
N GLY A 41 -12.82 13.82 -12.78
CA GLY A 41 -13.06 13.14 -11.51
C GLY A 41 -12.64 11.67 -11.47
N ALA A 42 -12.28 11.09 -12.62
CA ALA A 42 -11.64 9.78 -12.67
C ALA A 42 -10.25 9.84 -12.03
N ILE A 43 -9.77 8.72 -11.50
CA ILE A 43 -8.42 8.60 -10.94
C ILE A 43 -7.62 7.69 -11.86
N ARG A 44 -6.49 8.21 -12.37
CA ARG A 44 -5.52 7.43 -13.13
C ARG A 44 -4.52 6.82 -12.16
N PHE A 45 -4.15 5.56 -12.36
CA PHE A 45 -3.22 4.82 -11.51
C PHE A 45 -2.03 4.29 -12.31
N GLY A 46 -0.92 4.02 -11.63
CA GLY A 46 0.22 3.33 -12.22
C GLY A 46 1.14 2.76 -11.15
N ASP A 47 1.92 1.75 -11.51
CA ASP A 47 2.99 1.24 -10.66
C ASP A 47 4.27 2.08 -10.83
N ARG A 48 5.42 1.56 -10.37
CA ARG A 48 6.73 2.21 -10.54
C ARG A 48 7.05 2.52 -12.00
N THR A 49 6.75 1.62 -12.93
CA THR A 49 7.25 1.66 -14.32
C THR A 49 6.20 2.08 -15.33
N ARG A 50 4.94 1.65 -15.19
CA ARG A 50 3.87 1.87 -16.16
C ARG A 50 2.67 2.61 -15.57
N VAL A 51 1.78 3.01 -16.43
CA VAL A 51 0.49 3.62 -16.09
C VAL A 51 -0.58 2.65 -16.57
N PHE A 52 -1.63 2.45 -15.78
CA PHE A 52 -2.75 1.59 -16.13
C PHE A 52 -3.74 2.43 -16.95
N GLU A 53 -3.91 2.08 -18.22
CA GLU A 53 -4.73 2.87 -19.15
C GLU A 53 -6.22 2.63 -18.91
N THR A 54 -6.57 1.41 -18.53
CA THR A 54 -7.94 1.00 -18.20
C THR A 54 -7.99 0.28 -16.85
N PRO A 55 -9.19 0.21 -16.20
CA PRO A 55 -9.36 -0.58 -14.99
C PRO A 55 -8.98 -2.07 -15.15
N ALA A 56 -9.08 -2.62 -16.37
CA ALA A 56 -8.69 -4.00 -16.66
C ALA A 56 -7.17 -4.22 -16.67
N ASP A 57 -6.37 -3.15 -16.85
CA ASP A 57 -4.90 -3.22 -16.86
C ASP A 57 -4.28 -3.23 -15.46
N VAL A 58 -5.11 -3.00 -14.43
CA VAL A 58 -4.71 -3.02 -13.02
C VAL A 58 -4.48 -4.48 -12.60
N PRO A 59 -3.24 -4.86 -12.23
CA PRO A 59 -2.98 -6.20 -11.75
C PRO A 59 -3.75 -6.47 -10.47
N GLU A 60 -4.13 -7.72 -10.28
CA GLU A 60 -4.90 -8.20 -9.13
C GLU A 60 -4.32 -7.75 -7.78
N PRO A 61 -2.99 -7.75 -7.56
CA PRO A 61 -2.38 -7.31 -6.29
C PRO A 61 -2.54 -5.82 -5.99
N TYR A 62 -2.91 -4.99 -6.97
CA TYR A 62 -3.14 -3.57 -6.76
C TYR A 62 -4.63 -3.23 -6.59
N ARG A 63 -5.55 -4.16 -6.86
CA ARG A 63 -7.00 -3.86 -6.86
C ARG A 63 -7.50 -3.36 -5.52
N HIS A 64 -7.06 -3.99 -4.44
CA HIS A 64 -7.41 -3.57 -3.07
C HIS A 64 -6.96 -2.12 -2.77
N ALA A 65 -5.76 -1.73 -3.21
CA ALA A 65 -5.21 -0.39 -3.02
C ALA A 65 -5.88 0.66 -3.94
N VAL A 66 -6.15 0.30 -5.20
CA VAL A 66 -6.90 1.14 -6.15
C VAL A 66 -8.29 1.43 -5.61
N ARG A 67 -9.01 0.39 -5.17
CA ARG A 67 -10.33 0.50 -4.55
C ARG A 67 -10.29 1.41 -3.32
N HIS A 68 -9.33 1.17 -2.41
CA HIS A 68 -9.16 1.99 -1.21
C HIS A 68 -8.99 3.48 -1.53
N VAL A 69 -8.13 3.83 -2.51
CA VAL A 69 -7.95 5.23 -2.94
C VAL A 69 -9.22 5.78 -3.58
N GLN A 70 -9.93 5.00 -4.41
CA GLN A 70 -11.17 5.45 -5.05
C GLN A 70 -12.30 5.73 -4.05
N GLU A 71 -12.37 4.95 -2.97
CA GLU A 71 -13.41 5.04 -1.94
C GLU A 71 -13.10 6.13 -0.91
N ASN A 72 -11.84 6.31 -0.53
CA ASN A 72 -11.47 7.18 0.59
C ASN A 72 -10.90 8.55 0.19
N LEU A 73 -10.49 8.74 -1.08
CA LEU A 73 -9.94 10.04 -1.50
C LEU A 73 -11.01 11.14 -1.43
N GLU A 74 -10.74 12.15 -0.61
CA GLU A 74 -11.53 13.39 -0.51
C GLU A 74 -11.32 14.28 -1.75
N ARG A 75 -11.92 13.88 -2.87
CA ARG A 75 -11.80 14.56 -4.18
C ARG A 75 -12.15 16.05 -4.11
N ALA A 76 -13.15 16.40 -3.30
CA ALA A 76 -13.57 17.79 -3.11
C ALA A 76 -12.55 18.61 -2.30
N ALA A 77 -11.86 17.99 -1.33
CA ALA A 77 -10.77 18.65 -0.62
C ALA A 77 -9.58 18.90 -1.55
N LEU A 78 -9.21 17.92 -2.39
CA LEU A 78 -8.14 18.08 -3.37
C LEU A 78 -8.44 19.21 -4.36
N ARG A 79 -9.65 19.25 -4.95
CA ARG A 79 -10.06 20.31 -5.89
C ARG A 79 -10.06 21.72 -5.29
N ARG A 80 -10.25 21.84 -3.97
CA ARG A 80 -10.17 23.14 -3.28
C ARG A 80 -8.74 23.54 -2.95
N ALA A 81 -7.81 22.59 -2.92
CA ALA A 81 -6.43 22.81 -2.49
C ALA A 81 -5.49 23.19 -3.63
N VAL A 82 -5.85 22.91 -4.88
CA VAL A 82 -5.03 23.18 -6.07
C VAL A 82 -5.85 23.74 -7.21
N ASP A 83 -5.23 24.56 -8.06
CA ASP A 83 -5.87 25.13 -9.25
C ASP A 83 -6.13 24.05 -10.31
N ASP A 84 -5.18 23.15 -10.51
CA ASP A 84 -5.34 21.96 -11.37
C ASP A 84 -4.95 20.68 -10.63
N VAL A 85 -5.90 19.74 -10.56
CA VAL A 85 -5.69 18.44 -9.95
C VAL A 85 -4.79 17.53 -10.79
N GLU A 86 -4.68 17.80 -12.10
CA GLU A 86 -3.78 17.08 -13.01
C GLU A 86 -2.32 17.49 -12.85
N ASP A 87 -2.02 18.54 -12.08
CA ASP A 87 -0.64 18.92 -11.74
C ASP A 87 -0.10 18.19 -10.51
N VAL A 88 -0.93 17.41 -9.83
CA VAL A 88 -0.54 16.69 -8.61
C VAL A 88 -0.44 15.20 -8.89
N VAL A 89 0.64 14.56 -8.43
CA VAL A 89 0.79 13.09 -8.44
C VAL A 89 1.11 12.62 -7.04
N PHE A 90 0.34 11.66 -6.56
CA PHE A 90 0.51 11.05 -5.24
C PHE A 90 1.26 9.73 -5.39
N PHE A 91 2.14 9.45 -4.44
CA PHE A 91 2.94 8.23 -4.38
C PHE A 91 2.72 7.55 -3.03
N GLY A 92 2.59 6.23 -3.07
CA GLY A 92 2.46 5.39 -1.89
C GLY A 92 2.81 3.94 -2.19
N GLU A 93 2.65 3.11 -1.19
CA GLU A 93 2.80 1.65 -1.29
C GLU A 93 1.41 1.00 -1.23
N ALA A 94 1.13 0.13 -2.20
CA ALA A 94 0.00 -0.80 -2.14
C ALA A 94 0.41 -1.95 -1.22
N MET A 95 -0.25 -2.04 -0.06
CA MET A 95 0.14 -2.95 1.01
C MET A 95 -0.43 -4.35 0.77
N HIS A 96 0.35 -5.24 0.17
CA HIS A 96 0.08 -6.67 0.12
C HIS A 96 1.35 -7.43 0.50
N ARG A 97 1.20 -8.71 0.83
CA ARG A 97 2.32 -9.53 1.29
C ARG A 97 3.40 -9.58 0.21
N HIS A 98 4.63 -9.25 0.59
CA HIS A 98 5.86 -9.49 -0.16
C HIS A 98 6.75 -10.39 0.71
N THR A 99 7.66 -9.80 1.47
CA THR A 99 8.51 -10.48 2.45
C THR A 99 7.91 -10.43 3.85
N ILE A 100 7.31 -9.30 4.24
CA ILE A 100 6.74 -9.07 5.57
C ILE A 100 5.26 -9.50 5.63
N ASP A 101 4.90 -10.21 6.71
CA ASP A 101 3.53 -10.59 7.03
C ASP A 101 2.95 -9.56 8.01
N TYR A 102 2.38 -8.48 7.46
CA TYR A 102 1.82 -7.40 8.27
C TYR A 102 0.57 -7.85 9.04
N ASP A 103 0.15 -7.06 10.04
CA ASP A 103 -1.20 -7.16 10.58
C ASP A 103 -2.19 -6.64 9.52
N TRP A 104 -2.67 -7.53 8.65
CA TRP A 104 -3.55 -7.19 7.53
C TRP A 104 -4.91 -6.64 7.97
N GLU A 105 -5.31 -6.88 9.23
CA GLU A 105 -6.54 -6.32 9.80
C GLU A 105 -6.35 -4.85 10.17
N ARG A 106 -5.16 -4.45 10.63
CA ARG A 106 -4.84 -3.06 10.99
C ARG A 106 -4.29 -2.23 9.83
N THR A 107 -3.53 -2.85 8.93
CA THR A 107 -2.76 -2.13 7.91
C THR A 107 -3.70 -1.63 6.80
N PRO A 108 -3.66 -0.34 6.41
CA PRO A 108 -4.40 0.17 5.27
C PRO A 108 -3.96 -0.46 3.95
N SER A 109 -4.86 -0.56 2.98
CA SER A 109 -4.54 -1.05 1.63
C SER A 109 -3.54 -0.17 0.87
N PHE A 110 -3.42 1.10 1.24
CA PHE A 110 -2.48 2.06 0.65
C PHE A 110 -1.88 2.95 1.73
N LEU A 111 -0.55 3.14 1.69
CA LEU A 111 0.17 4.08 2.56
C LEU A 111 0.90 5.13 1.71
N GLY A 112 0.53 6.40 1.87
CA GLY A 112 1.11 7.52 1.11
C GLY A 112 2.46 7.97 1.65
N PHE A 113 3.44 8.26 0.77
CA PHE A 113 4.78 8.69 1.21
C PHE A 113 5.34 9.90 0.45
N ASP A 114 4.80 10.28 -0.70
CA ASP A 114 5.25 11.49 -1.40
C ASP A 114 4.18 12.12 -2.29
N VAL A 115 4.39 13.40 -2.61
CA VAL A 115 3.52 14.17 -3.49
C VAL A 115 4.37 15.00 -4.44
N TRP A 116 4.16 14.87 -5.74
CA TRP A 116 4.76 15.72 -6.76
C TRP A 116 3.79 16.83 -7.16
N SER A 117 4.32 18.04 -7.35
CA SER A 117 3.62 19.17 -7.96
C SER A 117 4.31 19.54 -9.27
N ALA A 118 3.57 19.47 -10.37
CA ALA A 118 4.04 19.88 -11.69
C ALA A 118 4.19 21.40 -11.77
N ASP A 119 3.25 22.17 -11.22
CA ASP A 119 3.33 23.64 -11.13
C ASP A 119 4.63 24.12 -10.46
N ALA A 120 4.98 23.53 -9.31
CA ALA A 120 6.22 23.88 -8.60
C ALA A 120 7.45 23.10 -9.10
N GLU A 121 7.29 22.21 -10.07
CA GLU A 121 8.29 21.26 -10.58
C GLU A 121 9.12 20.56 -9.47
N THR A 122 8.48 20.23 -8.35
CA THR A 122 9.17 19.66 -7.20
C THR A 122 8.28 18.74 -6.37
N PHE A 123 8.92 17.91 -5.55
CA PHE A 123 8.23 17.15 -4.51
C PHE A 123 7.86 18.07 -3.34
N ARG A 124 6.70 17.81 -2.73
CA ARG A 124 6.31 18.50 -1.51
C ARG A 124 7.26 18.13 -0.37
N ALA A 125 7.52 19.11 0.49
CA ALA A 125 8.40 18.93 1.62
C ALA A 125 7.85 17.86 2.58
N PRO A 126 8.70 17.01 3.20
CA PRO A 126 8.25 15.90 4.03
C PRO A 126 7.30 16.29 5.18
N ASP A 127 7.46 17.47 5.75
CA ASP A 127 6.59 18.03 6.81
C ASP A 127 5.17 18.35 6.32
N ALA A 128 4.99 18.59 5.01
CA ALA A 128 3.68 18.83 4.42
C ALA A 128 2.98 17.54 3.95
N VAL A 129 3.74 16.51 3.55
CA VAL A 129 3.21 15.30 2.90
C VAL A 129 2.22 14.55 3.79
N GLU A 130 2.56 14.33 5.06
CA GLU A 130 1.70 13.65 6.03
C GLU A 130 0.33 14.31 6.14
N GLY A 131 0.32 15.61 6.46
CA GLY A 131 -0.93 16.37 6.56
C GLY A 131 -1.69 16.49 5.23
N ILE A 132 -1.02 16.36 4.07
CA ILE A 132 -1.71 16.27 2.78
C ILE A 132 -2.50 14.97 2.69
N PHE A 133 -1.91 13.81 2.98
CA PHE A 133 -2.62 12.53 2.93
C PHE A 133 -3.78 12.50 3.93
N GLU A 134 -3.54 12.92 5.18
CA GLU A 134 -4.57 12.94 6.22
C GLU A 134 -5.79 13.80 5.83
N ARG A 135 -5.56 15.03 5.34
CA ARG A 135 -6.65 15.92 4.88
C ARG A 135 -7.40 15.38 3.67
N LEU A 136 -6.79 14.44 2.95
CA LEU A 136 -7.38 13.80 1.77
C LEU A 136 -8.04 12.46 2.10
N GLY A 137 -8.16 12.10 3.38
CA GLY A 137 -8.79 10.84 3.81
C GLY A 137 -7.91 9.61 3.61
N LEU A 138 -6.60 9.79 3.41
CA LEU A 138 -5.64 8.71 3.17
C LEU A 138 -4.60 8.63 4.29
N THR A 139 -4.09 7.43 4.53
CA THR A 139 -3.09 7.21 5.58
C THR A 139 -1.67 7.36 5.03
N PRO A 140 -0.82 8.22 5.59
CA PRO A 140 0.58 8.29 5.22
C PRO A 140 1.41 7.18 5.89
N VAL A 141 2.62 6.93 5.38
CA VAL A 141 3.64 6.15 6.10
C VAL A 141 4.04 6.88 7.39
N ASN A 142 4.42 6.12 8.42
CA ASN A 142 4.78 6.71 9.71
C ASN A 142 6.09 7.50 9.62
N ALA A 143 6.08 8.71 10.18
CA ALA A 143 7.30 9.42 10.49
C ALA A 143 7.89 8.86 11.80
N VAL A 144 8.98 8.11 11.69
CA VAL A 144 9.73 7.58 12.85
C VAL A 144 10.36 8.74 13.62
N GLU A 145 11.01 9.65 12.89
CA GLU A 145 11.61 10.85 13.45
C GLU A 145 11.36 12.03 12.53
N ARG A 146 10.98 13.17 13.12
CA ARG A 146 10.77 14.44 12.43
C ARG A 146 11.86 15.42 12.87
N GLU A 147 12.35 16.21 11.92
CA GLU A 147 13.33 17.28 12.18
C GLU A 147 14.61 16.82 12.90
N ARG A 148 15.08 15.60 12.63
CA ARG A 148 16.36 15.11 13.20
C ARG A 148 17.51 15.92 12.59
N HIS A 149 18.27 16.63 13.40
CA HIS A 149 19.42 17.38 12.89
C HIS A 149 20.50 16.41 12.37
N THR A 150 21.13 16.73 11.24
CA THR A 150 22.10 15.80 10.60
C THR A 150 23.27 15.41 11.47
N ARG A 151 23.79 16.33 12.29
CA ARG A 151 24.85 16.06 13.30
C ARG A 151 24.51 14.93 14.29
N ASP A 152 23.22 14.69 14.51
CA ASP A 152 22.72 13.71 15.47
C ASP A 152 22.31 12.41 14.75
N PHE A 153 22.55 12.30 13.44
CA PHE A 153 22.26 11.14 12.62
C PHE A 153 23.55 10.50 12.10
N ASP A 154 23.88 9.32 12.62
CA ASP A 154 24.99 8.49 12.13
C ASP A 154 24.41 7.28 11.38
N PRO A 155 24.47 7.25 10.04
CA PRO A 155 23.99 6.13 9.24
C PRO A 155 24.53 4.77 9.68
N SER A 156 25.80 4.70 10.10
CA SER A 156 26.48 3.46 10.43
C SER A 156 26.07 2.87 11.77
N ARG A 157 25.43 3.68 12.62
CA ARG A 157 24.98 3.31 13.97
C ARG A 157 23.46 3.36 14.12
N TYR A 158 22.74 3.78 13.08
CA TYR A 158 21.30 3.89 13.13
C TYR A 158 20.67 2.50 13.15
N THR A 159 19.86 2.23 14.18
CA THR A 159 19.07 1.00 14.29
C THR A 159 17.70 1.24 13.68
N VAL A 160 17.33 0.43 12.68
CA VAL A 160 15.99 0.46 12.10
C VAL A 160 14.95 0.09 13.18
N PRO A 161 13.88 0.88 13.35
CA PRO A 161 12.91 0.70 14.43
C PRO A 161 11.96 -0.49 14.19
N GLN A 162 11.12 -0.78 15.19
CA GLN A 162 9.95 -1.63 14.99
C GLN A 162 8.94 -0.97 14.04
N SER A 163 8.24 -1.79 13.26
CA SER A 163 7.16 -1.35 12.39
C SER A 163 5.94 -0.93 13.20
N ALA A 164 5.18 0.05 12.71
CA ALA A 164 3.89 0.37 13.32
C ALA A 164 2.76 -0.58 12.87
N TRP A 165 3.03 -1.49 11.93
CA TRP A 165 2.01 -2.27 11.22
C TRP A 165 2.01 -3.76 11.55
N TYR A 166 2.97 -4.24 12.34
CA TYR A 166 3.02 -5.61 12.85
C TYR A 166 3.98 -5.72 14.05
N ASP A 167 4.11 -6.90 14.63
CA ASP A 167 5.06 -7.18 15.72
C ASP A 167 6.41 -7.63 15.13
N GLY A 168 7.25 -6.67 14.72
CA GLY A 168 8.58 -6.91 14.16
C GLY A 168 9.25 -5.66 13.59
N PRO A 169 10.50 -5.78 13.10
CA PRO A 169 11.26 -4.64 12.58
C PRO A 169 10.63 -4.06 11.30
N ALA A 170 10.73 -2.75 11.11
CA ALA A 170 10.42 -2.16 9.81
C ALA A 170 11.34 -2.75 8.73
N GLU A 171 10.88 -2.79 7.47
CA GLU A 171 11.72 -3.22 6.34
C GLU A 171 13.01 -2.38 6.27
N GLY A 172 12.87 -1.10 6.61
CA GLY A 172 13.94 -0.14 6.68
C GLY A 172 13.40 1.24 7.05
N VAL A 173 14.19 2.25 6.74
CA VAL A 173 13.78 3.65 6.77
C VAL A 173 14.13 4.36 5.47
N VAL A 174 13.30 5.33 5.09
CA VAL A 174 13.62 6.31 4.06
C VAL A 174 13.98 7.64 4.74
N VAL A 175 15.21 8.08 4.53
CA VAL A 175 15.73 9.36 5.03
C VAL A 175 15.51 10.42 3.97
N ARG A 176 14.89 11.55 4.35
CA ARG A 176 14.60 12.68 3.45
C ARG A 176 15.07 14.00 4.04
N ASP A 177 15.49 14.93 3.18
CA ASP A 177 15.68 16.33 3.55
C ASP A 177 14.59 17.24 2.93
N LYS A 178 14.54 18.52 3.34
CA LYS A 178 13.58 19.48 2.75
C LYS A 178 13.87 19.87 1.29
N ARG A 179 15.05 19.51 0.76
CA ARG A 179 15.46 19.80 -0.62
C ARG A 179 15.01 18.70 -1.60
N GLY A 180 14.41 17.63 -1.10
CA GLY A 180 13.91 16.51 -1.89
C GLY A 180 14.95 15.42 -2.13
N HIS A 181 16.13 15.48 -1.49
CA HIS A 181 17.05 14.36 -1.47
C HIS A 181 16.48 13.23 -0.61
N ARG A 182 16.80 11.99 -0.99
CA ARG A 182 16.28 10.80 -0.35
C ARG A 182 17.30 9.66 -0.41
N ALA A 183 17.32 8.84 0.63
CA ALA A 183 18.08 7.60 0.67
C ALA A 183 17.33 6.57 1.51
N GLN A 184 17.63 5.28 1.32
CA GLN A 184 17.06 4.19 2.10
C GLN A 184 18.13 3.47 2.93
N LEU A 185 17.75 3.02 4.10
CA LEU A 185 18.54 2.13 4.96
C LEU A 185 17.67 0.93 5.30
N LEU A 186 18.05 -0.27 4.86
CA LEU A 186 17.29 -1.50 5.11
C LEU A 186 17.70 -2.13 6.44
N HIS A 187 16.75 -2.78 7.10
CA HIS A 187 17.07 -3.64 8.23
C HIS A 187 17.94 -4.81 7.75
N PRO A 188 18.94 -5.28 8.52
CA PRO A 188 19.81 -6.38 8.12
C PRO A 188 19.06 -7.66 7.71
N GLU A 189 17.92 -7.95 8.36
CA GLU A 189 17.09 -9.13 8.07
C GLU A 189 16.44 -9.10 6.67
N PHE A 190 16.29 -7.93 6.06
CA PHE A 190 15.61 -7.78 4.76
C PHE A 190 16.56 -7.42 3.61
N ARG A 191 17.88 -7.46 3.85
CA ARG A 191 18.88 -7.24 2.77
C ARG A 191 18.91 -8.40 1.76
N GLU A 192 18.61 -9.61 2.22
CA GLU A 192 18.56 -10.82 1.41
C GLU A 192 17.10 -11.29 1.34
N ALA A 193 16.41 -10.98 0.24
CA ALA A 193 15.04 -11.44 0.04
C ALA A 193 15.02 -12.96 -0.09
N SER A 194 14.24 -13.64 0.76
CA SER A 194 13.94 -15.06 0.60
C SER A 194 12.68 -15.22 -0.24
N ASP A 195 12.72 -16.09 -1.25
CA ASP A 195 11.53 -16.41 -2.03
C ASP A 195 10.45 -17.06 -1.15
N PRO A 196 9.17 -16.66 -1.30
CA PRO A 196 8.09 -17.21 -0.52
C PRO A 196 7.88 -18.68 -0.88
N THR A 197 7.75 -19.54 0.14
CA THR A 197 7.46 -20.96 -0.08
C THR A 197 6.07 -21.13 -0.72
N PRO A 198 5.95 -21.94 -1.80
CA PRO A 198 4.66 -22.25 -2.43
C PRO A 198 3.65 -22.87 -1.45
N LEU A 199 2.36 -22.72 -1.74
CA LEU A 199 1.31 -23.39 -0.99
C LEU A 199 1.02 -24.76 -1.60
N GLU A 200 1.40 -25.83 -0.89
CA GLU A 200 0.97 -27.19 -1.23
C GLU A 200 -0.45 -27.44 -0.70
N ALA A 201 -1.46 -26.99 -1.45
CA ALA A 201 -2.87 -27.23 -1.13
C ALA A 201 -3.75 -27.06 -2.37
N SER A 202 -4.85 -27.83 -2.42
CA SER A 202 -5.87 -27.68 -3.46
C SER A 202 -6.61 -26.33 -3.34
N PRO A 203 -7.23 -25.83 -4.44
CA PRO A 203 -8.03 -24.61 -4.39
C PRO A 203 -9.14 -24.63 -3.34
N ASP A 204 -9.77 -25.79 -3.08
CA ASP A 204 -10.80 -25.94 -2.05
C ASP A 204 -10.22 -25.83 -0.63
N GLU A 205 -9.06 -26.44 -0.37
CA GLU A 205 -8.36 -26.34 0.92
C GLU A 205 -7.88 -24.91 1.18
N LEU A 206 -7.39 -24.22 0.15
CA LEU A 206 -7.02 -22.82 0.23
C LEU A 206 -8.25 -21.93 0.49
N ALA A 207 -9.37 -22.20 -0.17
CA ALA A 207 -10.61 -21.46 0.05
C ALA A 207 -11.13 -21.68 1.49
N ALA A 208 -11.06 -22.92 2.00
CA ALA A 208 -11.40 -23.22 3.38
C ALA A 208 -10.49 -22.50 4.39
N ARG A 209 -9.20 -22.39 4.07
CA ARG A 209 -8.20 -21.72 4.91
C ARG A 209 -8.40 -20.20 4.97
N TYR A 210 -8.66 -19.58 3.83
CA TYR A 210 -8.66 -18.11 3.72
C TYR A 210 -10.07 -17.50 3.77
N ALA A 211 -11.08 -18.14 3.17
CA ALA A 211 -12.47 -17.67 3.14
C ALA A 211 -13.27 -18.21 4.34
N THR A 212 -12.91 -17.69 5.52
CA THR A 212 -13.51 -18.05 6.81
C THR A 212 -14.74 -17.20 7.12
N GLU A 213 -15.69 -17.74 7.90
CA GLU A 213 -16.88 -16.99 8.36
C GLU A 213 -16.48 -15.72 9.12
N ARG A 214 -15.48 -15.82 10.00
CA ARG A 214 -14.91 -14.65 10.70
C ARG A 214 -14.48 -13.54 9.74
N ARG A 215 -13.88 -13.88 8.60
CA ARG A 215 -13.49 -12.90 7.57
C ARG A 215 -14.72 -12.30 6.90
N PHE A 216 -15.74 -13.11 6.60
CA PHE A 216 -16.99 -12.65 6.01
C PHE A 216 -17.73 -11.68 6.93
N ASP A 217 -17.91 -12.04 8.20
CA ASP A 217 -18.56 -11.20 9.22
C ASP A 217 -17.87 -9.83 9.34
N ARG A 218 -16.53 -9.84 9.45
CA ARG A 218 -15.74 -8.61 9.54
C ARG A 218 -15.95 -7.72 8.31
N LEU A 219 -15.81 -8.28 7.10
CA LEU A 219 -15.94 -7.49 5.87
C LEU A 219 -17.38 -7.03 5.62
N ALA A 220 -18.38 -7.78 6.08
CA ALA A 220 -19.77 -7.34 6.08
C ALA A 220 -19.97 -6.16 7.03
N ALA A 221 -19.45 -6.23 8.26
CA ALA A 221 -19.50 -5.14 9.23
C ALA A 221 -18.79 -3.88 8.72
N ASP A 222 -17.65 -4.02 8.03
CA ASP A 222 -16.94 -2.90 7.39
C ASP A 222 -17.82 -2.23 6.32
N LEU A 223 -18.48 -3.02 5.46
CA LEU A 223 -19.42 -2.48 4.46
C LEU A 223 -20.59 -1.73 5.12
N GLU A 224 -21.15 -2.26 6.22
CA GLU A 224 -22.23 -1.61 6.96
C GLU A 224 -21.78 -0.30 7.61
N ALA A 225 -20.59 -0.28 8.22
CA ALA A 225 -19.99 0.92 8.80
C ALA A 225 -19.74 2.01 7.73
N GLU A 226 -19.43 1.61 6.51
CA GLU A 226 -19.32 2.47 5.33
C GLU A 226 -20.69 2.87 4.73
N ASN A 227 -21.82 2.46 5.34
CA ASN A 227 -23.19 2.63 4.82
C ASN A 227 -23.40 2.03 3.41
N ARG A 228 -22.76 0.90 3.13
CA ARG A 228 -22.88 0.16 1.87
C ARG A 228 -23.76 -1.06 2.04
N ALA A 229 -24.45 -1.42 0.97
CA ALA A 229 -25.26 -2.64 0.96
C ALA A 229 -24.35 -3.87 1.03
N VAL A 230 -24.64 -4.76 1.99
CA VAL A 230 -24.01 -6.09 2.08
C VAL A 230 -24.69 -7.02 1.08
N THR A 231 -24.20 -7.01 -0.15
CA THR A 231 -24.63 -7.95 -1.20
C THR A 231 -23.57 -9.01 -1.42
N PHE A 232 -23.95 -10.13 -2.01
CA PHE A 232 -22.99 -11.18 -2.39
C PHE A 232 -21.83 -10.62 -3.21
N ASP A 233 -22.11 -9.87 -4.28
CA ASP A 233 -21.06 -9.32 -5.16
C ASP A 233 -20.13 -8.36 -4.42
N ALA A 234 -20.68 -7.47 -3.59
CA ALA A 234 -19.87 -6.51 -2.83
C ALA A 234 -18.95 -7.22 -1.82
N LEU A 235 -19.48 -8.22 -1.11
CA LEU A 235 -18.73 -9.00 -0.13
C LEU A 235 -17.71 -9.92 -0.81
N TYR A 236 -18.07 -10.57 -1.92
CA TYR A 236 -17.19 -11.43 -2.70
C TYR A 236 -15.95 -10.68 -3.19
N ASP A 237 -16.16 -9.51 -3.78
CA ASP A 237 -15.07 -8.67 -4.27
C ASP A 237 -14.14 -8.20 -3.13
N ARG A 238 -14.69 -7.89 -1.94
CA ARG A 238 -13.90 -7.50 -0.76
C ARG A 238 -13.12 -8.69 -0.21
N VAL A 239 -13.73 -9.87 -0.14
CA VAL A 239 -13.09 -11.12 0.32
C VAL A 239 -11.93 -11.49 -0.59
N LEU A 240 -12.12 -11.47 -1.91
CA LEU A 240 -11.03 -11.81 -2.83
C LEU A 240 -9.87 -10.83 -2.74
N ASP A 241 -10.15 -9.53 -2.69
CA ASP A 241 -9.11 -8.51 -2.54
C ASP A 241 -8.31 -8.72 -1.25
N ASP A 242 -8.99 -8.99 -0.13
CA ASP A 242 -8.40 -9.17 1.20
C ASP A 242 -7.56 -10.48 1.28
N ILE A 243 -8.02 -11.56 0.64
CA ILE A 243 -7.25 -12.81 0.52
C ILE A 243 -6.04 -12.65 -0.38
N VAL A 244 -6.22 -12.06 -1.57
CA VAL A 244 -5.11 -11.84 -2.51
C VAL A 244 -4.06 -10.95 -1.85
N ARG A 245 -4.47 -9.90 -1.14
CA ARG A 245 -3.59 -9.04 -0.37
C ARG A 245 -2.70 -9.82 0.61
N GLU A 246 -3.27 -10.77 1.35
CA GLU A 246 -2.55 -11.58 2.35
C GLU A 246 -1.69 -12.69 1.72
N ALA A 247 -2.17 -13.32 0.64
CA ALA A 247 -1.60 -14.56 0.12
C ALA A 247 -0.96 -14.42 -1.28
N HIS A 248 -0.86 -13.20 -1.82
CA HIS A 248 -0.43 -12.95 -3.21
C HIS A 248 0.82 -13.72 -3.63
N PRO A 249 1.99 -13.60 -2.96
CA PRO A 249 3.21 -14.23 -3.46
C PRO A 249 3.14 -15.76 -3.50
N ARG A 250 2.22 -16.34 -2.72
CA ARG A 250 2.03 -17.79 -2.63
C ARG A 250 0.97 -18.29 -3.59
N LEU A 251 -0.11 -17.53 -3.81
CA LEU A 251 -1.16 -17.89 -4.77
C LEU A 251 -0.69 -17.79 -6.22
N TYR A 252 0.20 -16.84 -6.51
CA TYR A 252 0.72 -16.55 -7.84
C TYR A 252 2.20 -16.95 -7.98
N HIS A 253 2.65 -17.95 -7.20
CA HIS A 253 4.04 -18.40 -7.25
C HIS A 253 4.39 -18.97 -8.62
N ASP A 254 5.51 -18.53 -9.21
CA ASP A 254 5.86 -18.81 -10.61
C ASP A 254 6.02 -20.31 -10.94
N THR A 255 6.48 -21.11 -9.99
CA THR A 255 6.73 -22.54 -10.22
C THR A 255 5.50 -23.43 -10.06
N ASP A 256 4.49 -23.01 -9.29
CA ASP A 256 3.29 -23.80 -9.03
C ASP A 256 2.10 -22.87 -8.73
N PRO A 257 1.56 -22.21 -9.77
CA PRO A 257 0.47 -21.27 -9.60
C PRO A 257 -0.83 -22.03 -9.27
N VAL A 258 -1.56 -21.51 -8.28
CA VAL A 258 -2.89 -22.04 -7.93
C VAL A 258 -3.84 -21.83 -9.12
N ASP A 259 -4.73 -22.80 -9.38
CA ASP A 259 -5.86 -22.58 -10.29
C ASP A 259 -6.81 -21.52 -9.70
N MET A 260 -6.56 -20.26 -10.05
CA MET A 260 -7.30 -19.12 -9.54
C MET A 260 -8.78 -19.16 -9.94
N ARG A 261 -9.16 -19.84 -11.02
CA ARG A 261 -10.56 -19.99 -11.41
C ARG A 261 -11.25 -20.95 -10.45
N ALA A 262 -10.64 -22.10 -10.18
CA ALA A 262 -11.16 -23.06 -9.21
C ALA A 262 -11.21 -22.45 -7.80
N PHE A 263 -10.16 -21.73 -7.40
CA PHE A 263 -10.08 -21.06 -6.11
C PHE A 263 -11.22 -20.05 -5.90
N ARG A 264 -11.44 -19.17 -6.89
CA ARG A 264 -12.55 -18.20 -6.89
C ARG A 264 -13.91 -18.88 -6.78
N SER A 265 -14.12 -19.96 -7.52
CA SER A 265 -15.36 -20.75 -7.45
C SER A 265 -15.58 -21.35 -6.05
N ALA A 266 -14.52 -21.84 -5.41
CA ALA A 266 -14.58 -22.39 -4.06
C ALA A 266 -14.89 -21.28 -3.03
N VAL A 267 -14.25 -20.10 -3.14
CA VAL A 267 -14.57 -18.93 -2.30
C VAL A 267 -16.04 -18.50 -2.48
N ALA A 268 -16.53 -18.42 -3.71
CA ALA A 268 -17.92 -18.07 -4.00
C ALA A 268 -18.91 -19.06 -3.37
N THR A 269 -18.62 -20.36 -3.46
CA THR A 269 -19.44 -21.42 -2.85
C THR A 269 -19.53 -21.25 -1.34
N ARG A 270 -18.41 -20.97 -0.68
CA ARG A 270 -18.37 -20.75 0.77
C ARG A 270 -19.14 -19.48 1.17
N LEU A 271 -19.01 -18.42 0.38
CA LEU A 271 -19.72 -17.17 0.64
C LEU A 271 -21.23 -17.31 0.45
N HIS A 272 -21.68 -18.06 -0.55
CA HIS A 272 -23.11 -18.34 -0.74
C HIS A 272 -23.71 -19.04 0.49
N ALA A 273 -23.03 -20.08 0.99
CA ALA A 273 -23.48 -20.79 2.19
C ALA A 273 -23.60 -19.86 3.42
N PHE A 274 -22.68 -18.90 3.55
CA PHE A 274 -22.72 -17.89 4.62
C PHE A 274 -23.90 -16.91 4.48
N VAL A 275 -24.12 -16.36 3.29
CA VAL A 275 -25.23 -15.41 3.03
C VAL A 275 -26.60 -16.08 3.21
N ASP A 276 -26.74 -17.33 2.76
CA ASP A 276 -27.98 -18.12 2.90
C ASP A 276 -28.28 -18.46 4.38
N ALA A 277 -27.24 -18.69 5.19
CA ALA A 277 -27.37 -18.92 6.63
C ALA A 277 -27.71 -17.63 7.41
N SER A 278 -27.22 -16.47 6.96
CA SER A 278 -27.46 -15.17 7.60
C SER A 278 -28.83 -14.56 7.25
N SER A 279 -29.53 -15.11 6.25
CA SER A 279 -30.85 -14.67 5.79
C SER A 279 -32.02 -15.40 6.47
N GLN A 280 -31.75 -16.35 7.38
CA GLN A 280 -32.73 -17.14 8.13
C GLN A 280 -32.81 -16.67 9.59
#